data_AF-A0A6J4PR33-F1
#
_entry.id   AF-A0A6J4PR33-F1
#
_cell.length_a   1.000
_cell.length_b   1.000
_cell.length_c   1.000
_cell.angle_alpha   90.00
_cell.angle_beta   90.00
_cell.angle_gamma   90.00
#
_symmetry.space_group_name_H-M   'P 1'
#
loop_
_entity.id
_entity.type
_entity.pdbx_description
1 polymer ?
#
loop_
_entity_poly.entity_id
_entity_poly.type
_entity_poly.pdbx_seq_one_letter_code
_entity_poly.pdbx_strand_id
1 'polypeptide(L)' 'MTTPTELGTETTINPFRIDVPEKDLLDLRRRIAATRWPEEETVSDRSQGVQLAKLRPL' A
#
# COMPACT_ATOMS: atom_id res chain seq x y z
N MET A 1 -39.50 -27.03 -24.24
CA MET A 1 -38.11 -27.37 -23.87
C MET A 1 -37.35 -26.06 -23.73
N THR A 2 -37.23 -25.57 -22.49
CA THR A 2 -36.48 -24.36 -22.15
C THR A 2 -35.07 -24.79 -21.78
N THR A 3 -34.08 -24.48 -22.63
CA THR A 3 -32.66 -24.65 -22.33
C THR A 3 -32.24 -23.57 -21.31
N PRO A 4 -31.65 -23.94 -20.16
CA PRO A 4 -31.02 -22.98 -19.27
C PRO A 4 -29.80 -22.40 -19.99
N THR A 5 -29.65 -21.08 -19.95
CA THR A 5 -28.42 -20.41 -20.40
C THR A 5 -27.27 -20.87 -19.51
N GLU A 6 -26.40 -21.70 -20.05
CA GLU A 6 -25.10 -22.03 -19.45
C GLU A 6 -24.25 -20.76 -19.43
N LEU A 7 -24.22 -20.08 -18.28
CA LEU A 7 -23.24 -19.04 -18.00
C LEU A 7 -21.87 -19.71 -17.91
N GLY A 8 -21.22 -19.84 -19.05
CA GLY A 8 -19.84 -20.29 -19.15
C GLY A 8 -18.96 -19.38 -18.29
N THR A 9 -18.52 -19.89 -17.15
CA THR A 9 -17.39 -19.34 -16.39
C THR A 9 -16.12 -19.68 -17.15
N GLU A 10 -15.93 -19.06 -18.31
CA GLU A 10 -14.67 -19.03 -19.01
C GLU A 10 -13.70 -18.23 -18.13
N THR A 11 -12.75 -18.90 -17.48
CA THR A 11 -11.72 -18.26 -16.65
C THR A 11 -10.74 -17.49 -17.54
N THR A 12 -11.18 -16.34 -18.07
CA THR A 12 -10.36 -15.47 -18.91
C THR A 12 -9.37 -14.69 -18.05
N ILE A 13 -8.08 -14.95 -18.24
CA ILE A 13 -6.99 -14.20 -17.59
C ILE A 13 -6.88 -12.83 -18.26
N ASN A 14 -7.23 -11.78 -17.53
CA ASN A 14 -7.12 -10.40 -17.99
C ASN A 14 -5.81 -9.79 -17.49
N PRO A 15 -4.86 -9.42 -18.38
CA PRO A 15 -3.61 -8.79 -17.96
C PRO A 15 -3.90 -7.43 -17.33
N PHE A 16 -3.48 -7.28 -16.07
CA PHE A 16 -3.61 -6.04 -15.34
C PHE A 16 -2.28 -5.30 -15.32
N ARG A 17 -2.29 -4.05 -15.79
CA ARG A 17 -1.14 -3.14 -15.70
C ARG A 17 -1.49 -2.00 -14.76
N ILE A 18 -0.66 -1.82 -13.73
CA ILE A 18 -0.79 -0.67 -12.83
C ILE A 18 -0.20 0.55 -13.54
N ASP A 19 -1.00 1.61 -13.61
CA ASP A 19 -0.54 2.95 -13.96
C ASP A 19 -0.66 3.83 -12.72
N VAL A 20 0.46 4.38 -12.25
CA VAL A 20 0.49 5.29 -11.10
C VAL A 20 0.82 6.69 -11.62
N PRO A 21 -0.11 7.66 -11.50
CA PRO A 21 0.15 9.03 -11.94
C PRO A 21 1.34 9.66 -11.21
N GLU A 22 2.19 10.38 -11.94
CA GLU A 22 3.34 11.08 -11.35
C GLU A 22 2.95 12.08 -10.24
N LYS A 23 1.74 12.68 -10.36
CA LYS A 23 1.21 13.59 -9.33
C LYS A 23 1.09 12.90 -7.97
N ASP A 24 0.70 11.62 -7.96
CA ASP A 24 0.44 10.87 -6.73
C ASP A 24 1.77 10.46 -6.08
N LEU A 25 2.79 10.18 -6.90
CA LEU A 25 4.16 9.97 -6.42
C LEU A 25 4.77 11.25 -5.84
N LEU A 26 4.50 12.40 -6.46
CA LEU A 26 4.98 13.70 -5.96
C LEU A 26 4.30 14.07 -4.64
N ASP A 27 2.99 13.88 -4.54
CA ASP A 27 2.23 14.08 -3.31
C ASP A 27 2.74 13.17 -2.18
N LEU A 28 2.95 11.88 -2.48
CA LEU A 28 3.50 10.91 -1.54
C LEU A 28 4.83 11.38 -0.97
N ARG A 29 5.77 11.79 -1.82
CA ARG A 29 7.10 12.29 -1.40
C ARG A 29 6.98 13.54 -0.53
N ARG A 30 6.09 14.48 -0.90
CA ARG A 30 5.85 15.69 -0.10
C ARG A 30 5.32 15.36 1.29
N ARG A 31 4.40 14.41 1.40
CA ARG A 31 3.84 13.97 2.69
C ARG A 31 4.87 13.29 3.57
N ILE A 32 5.69 12.41 2.98
CA ILE A 32 6.79 11.76 3.71
C ILE A 32 7.76 12.83 4.24
N ALA A 33 8.16 13.79 3.42
CA ALA A 33 9.04 14.88 3.84
C ALA A 33 8.41 15.79 4.91
N ALA A 34 7.09 15.98 4.89
CA ALA A 34 6.34 16.76 5.87
C ALA A 34 5.97 15.97 7.15
N THR A 35 6.47 14.73 7.31
CA THR A 35 6.17 13.88 8.46
C THR A 35 6.66 14.54 9.75
N ARG A 36 5.74 14.72 10.70
CA ARG A 36 6.06 15.12 12.07
C ARG A 36 6.42 13.86 12.86
N TRP A 37 7.70 13.68 13.12
CA TRP A 37 8.20 12.55 13.87
C TRP A 37 7.89 12.72 15.38
N PRO A 38 7.42 11.67 16.06
CA PRO A 38 7.31 11.66 17.51
C PRO A 38 8.70 11.62 18.17
N GLU A 39 8.71 11.76 19.50
CA GLU A 39 9.91 11.51 20.31
C GLU A 39 10.37 10.03 20.22
N GLU A 40 11.63 9.78 20.57
CA GLU A 40 12.18 8.41 20.59
C GLU A 40 11.54 7.54 21.68
N GLU A 41 11.45 6.24 21.42
CA GLU A 41 10.86 5.29 22.35
C GLU A 41 11.64 5.21 23.67
N THR A 42 10.92 4.97 24.77
CA THR A 42 11.51 4.88 26.11
C THR A 42 12.19 3.54 26.38
N VAL A 43 11.96 2.55 25.51
CA VAL A 43 12.43 1.17 25.69
C VAL A 43 13.19 0.71 24.46
N SER A 44 14.25 -0.08 24.68
CA SER A 44 15.12 -0.57 23.61
C SER A 44 14.56 -1.76 22.84
N ASP A 45 13.47 -2.37 23.32
CA ASP A 45 12.82 -3.52 22.69
C ASP A 45 11.62 -3.09 21.82
N ARG A 46 10.87 -4.06 21.28
CA ARG A 46 9.73 -3.79 20.37
C ARG A 46 8.36 -3.81 21.08
N SER A 47 8.34 -3.79 22.41
CA SER A 47 7.11 -3.78 23.20
C SER A 47 6.20 -2.58 22.89
N GLN A 48 6.78 -1.46 22.44
CA GLN A 48 6.05 -0.24 22.04
C GLN A 48 5.78 -0.12 20.53
N GLY A 49 6.10 -1.15 19.73
CA GLY A 49 5.81 -1.18 18.29
C GLY A 49 7.02 -0.94 17.40
N VAL A 50 6.80 -0.26 16.27
CA VAL A 50 7.84 -0.03 15.25
C VAL A 50 8.75 1.10 15.71
N GLN A 51 10.03 0.77 15.88
CA GLN A 51 11.05 1.72 16.33
C GLN A 51 11.25 2.87 15.33
N LEU A 52 11.29 4.09 15.83
CA LEU A 52 11.47 5.33 15.07
C LEU A 52 12.75 5.32 14.24
N ALA A 53 13.81 4.70 14.75
CA ALA A 53 15.08 4.51 14.03
C ALA A 53 14.93 3.74 12.71
N LYS A 54 13.89 2.91 12.56
CA LYS A 54 13.60 2.19 11.31
C LYS A 54 12.77 2.99 10.31
N LEU A 55 12.02 3.98 10.77
CA LEU A 55 11.12 4.77 9.93
C LEU A 55 11.79 6.02 9.35
N ARG A 56 12.72 6.64 10.09
CA ARG A 56 13.46 7.83 9.64
C ARG A 56 14.31 7.68 8.36
N PRO A 57 14.92 6.52 8.04
CA PRO A 57 15.74 6.38 6.83
C PRO A 57 14.96 6.02 5.54
N LEU A 58 13.63 5.91 5.59
CA LEU A 58 12.76 5.58 4.44
C LEU A 58 12.33 6.85 3.69
#